data_AF-A0A8J5S3L9-F1
#
_entry.id   AF-A0A8J5S3L9-F1
#
_cell.length_a   1.000
_cell.length_b   1.000
_cell.length_c   1.000
_cell.angle_alpha   90.00
_cell.angle_beta   90.00
_cell.angle_gamma   90.00
#
_symmetry.space_group_name_H-M   'P 1'
#
loop_
_entity.id
_entity.type
_entity.pdbx_description
1 polymer ?
#
loop_
_entity_poly.entity_id
_entity_poly.type
_entity_poly.pdbx_seq_one_letter_code
_entity_poly.pdbx_strand_id
1 'polypeptide(L)'
;MSSSPVRRRPPGLLSLGLESSANKIGIGVVSLSGEILSNPRHTYVTPPGHGFLPRETAHHHLAHILPLLRAALDEGGVSPDDLDCVCYTKGPGMGAPLQVAAAAARALSLLWRKPLVAVNHCVAHIEMGRVVTGAVDPVVLYVSGGNTQVIAYSEGRYRIFGETIDIAVGNCLDRFARVLELSNDPSPGYNIEQLAKKGEKFIDLPYVVKGMDVSFSGILSFIEATAIEKLKNNECTPADLCYSLQETLFAMLVEITERAMAHSPSVAEEEVGTPDESPPGAGKPVSAMSALFNFNSFLTVVLLVICTCTYIKIQFPAILNDRTGFRGFFWKAARIGMIHLSSSSNGERLSPWVSFGCFAMGISTIFF
;
A
#
# COMPACT_ATOMS: atom_id res chain seq x y z
N MET A 1 10.47 -38.41 -36.78
CA MET A 1 10.98 -37.20 -36.10
C MET A 1 9.83 -36.20 -36.05
N SER A 2 9.15 -36.11 -34.91
CA SER A 2 8.05 -35.15 -34.72
C SER A 2 8.68 -33.78 -34.51
N SER A 3 8.51 -32.88 -35.48
CA SER A 3 8.88 -31.47 -35.32
C SER A 3 8.10 -30.90 -34.13
N SER A 4 8.81 -30.56 -33.05
CA SER A 4 8.29 -29.74 -31.96
C SER A 4 7.64 -28.49 -32.56
N PRO A 5 6.45 -28.08 -32.09
CA PRO A 5 5.81 -26.88 -32.61
C PRO A 5 6.77 -25.71 -32.41
N VAL A 6 7.04 -24.98 -33.49
CA VAL A 6 7.85 -23.75 -33.46
C VAL A 6 7.12 -22.78 -32.54
N ARG A 7 7.54 -22.69 -31.28
CA ARG A 7 7.02 -21.71 -30.32
C ARG A 7 7.33 -20.34 -30.90
N ARG A 8 6.30 -19.61 -31.31
CA ARG A 8 6.46 -18.24 -31.81
C ARG A 8 6.87 -17.38 -30.61
N ARG A 9 8.08 -16.82 -30.67
CA ARG A 9 8.56 -15.82 -29.71
C ARG A 9 7.49 -14.72 -29.58
N PRO A 10 7.07 -14.38 -28.35
CA PRO A 10 6.21 -13.23 -28.13
C PRO A 10 6.91 -11.98 -28.70
N PRO A 11 6.22 -11.12 -29.47
CA PRO A 11 6.86 -9.94 -30.05
C PRO A 11 7.27 -8.96 -28.94
N GLY A 12 8.51 -8.45 -29.02
CA GLY A 12 9.05 -7.46 -28.07
C GLY A 12 10.17 -8.00 -27.20
N LEU A 13 10.75 -7.11 -26.38
CA LEU A 13 11.81 -7.47 -25.44
C LEU A 13 11.21 -8.20 -24.23
N LEU A 14 11.88 -9.25 -23.78
CA LEU A 14 11.50 -10.07 -22.63
C LEU A 14 12.55 -9.98 -21.53
N SER A 15 12.09 -9.87 -20.28
CA SER A 15 12.94 -9.83 -19.10
C SER A 15 12.58 -10.96 -18.13
N LEU A 16 13.60 -11.54 -17.49
CA LEU A 16 13.42 -12.46 -16.38
C LEU A 16 13.73 -11.73 -15.07
N GLY A 17 12.75 -11.55 -14.18
CA GLY A 17 12.92 -10.91 -12.88
C GLY A 17 13.03 -11.92 -11.73
N LEU A 18 13.98 -11.70 -10.82
CA LEU A 18 14.13 -12.46 -9.57
C LEU A 18 13.93 -11.54 -8.35
N GLU A 19 12.92 -11.85 -7.54
CA GLU A 19 12.56 -11.12 -6.32
C GLU A 19 12.82 -11.98 -5.08
N SER A 20 13.53 -11.42 -4.09
CA SER A 20 13.92 -12.12 -2.85
C SER A 20 14.26 -11.16 -1.70
N SER A 21 13.58 -10.02 -1.62
CA SER A 21 13.83 -8.97 -0.63
C SER A 21 13.38 -9.35 0.78
N ALA A 22 12.37 -10.22 0.90
CA ALA A 22 11.68 -10.51 2.16
C ALA A 22 11.42 -12.02 2.33
N ASN A 23 10.27 -12.41 2.89
CA ASN A 23 9.91 -13.81 3.12
C ASN A 23 9.38 -14.52 1.86
N LYS A 24 9.21 -13.80 0.75
CA LYS A 24 8.73 -14.35 -0.52
C LYS A 24 9.87 -14.39 -1.53
N ILE A 25 9.93 -15.49 -2.28
CA ILE A 25 10.74 -15.60 -3.49
C ILE A 25 9.82 -15.70 -4.69
N GLY A 26 10.08 -14.90 -5.71
CA GLY A 26 9.32 -14.87 -6.95
C GLY A 26 10.25 -14.81 -8.14
N ILE A 27 9.88 -15.50 -9.22
CA ILE A 27 10.56 -15.39 -10.50
C ILE A 27 9.49 -15.16 -11.56
N GLY A 28 9.65 -14.15 -12.40
CA GLY A 28 8.66 -13.81 -13.41
C GLY A 28 9.27 -13.45 -14.74
N VAL A 29 8.52 -13.68 -15.81
CA VAL A 29 8.86 -13.25 -17.17
C VAL A 29 7.87 -12.18 -17.59
N VAL A 30 8.39 -11.02 -18.00
CA VAL A 30 7.59 -9.85 -18.36
C VAL A 30 8.08 -9.28 -19.68
N SER A 31 7.14 -8.90 -20.56
CA SER A 31 7.45 -8.21 -21.81
C SER A 31 7.57 -6.70 -21.62
N LEU A 32 8.24 -6.02 -22.55
CA LEU A 32 8.36 -4.56 -22.55
C LEU A 32 7.00 -3.84 -22.54
N SER A 33 5.95 -4.48 -23.09
CA SER A 33 4.59 -3.93 -23.11
C SER A 33 3.88 -3.99 -21.75
N GLY A 34 4.47 -4.65 -20.75
CA GLY A 34 3.88 -4.86 -19.43
C GLY A 34 3.10 -6.17 -19.30
N GLU A 35 3.06 -7.00 -20.34
CA GLU A 35 2.44 -8.33 -20.28
C GLU A 35 3.26 -9.25 -19.35
N ILE A 36 2.58 -9.87 -18.38
CA ILE A 36 3.16 -10.85 -17.46
C ILE A 36 2.95 -12.24 -18.03
N LEU A 37 4.02 -12.86 -18.52
CA LEU A 37 3.98 -14.20 -19.13
C LEU A 37 4.01 -15.30 -18.05
N SER A 38 4.73 -15.06 -16.95
CA SER A 38 4.75 -15.95 -15.79
C SER A 38 5.12 -15.18 -14.52
N ASN A 39 4.62 -15.67 -13.37
CA ASN A 39 4.92 -15.09 -12.07
C ASN A 39 4.79 -16.12 -10.91
N PRO A 40 5.42 -17.30 -11.01
CA PRO A 40 5.44 -18.25 -9.91
C PRO A 40 6.19 -17.68 -8.70
N ARG A 41 5.67 -17.98 -7.51
CA ARG A 41 6.21 -17.50 -6.24
C ARG A 41 6.01 -18.53 -5.13
N HIS A 42 6.89 -18.48 -4.14
CA HIS A 42 6.76 -19.27 -2.92
C HIS A 42 6.98 -18.40 -1.68
N THR A 43 6.15 -18.61 -0.65
CA THR A 43 6.16 -17.81 0.58
C THR A 43 6.71 -18.64 1.72
N TYR A 44 7.71 -18.12 2.44
CA TYR A 44 8.15 -18.67 3.71
C TYR A 44 7.16 -18.28 4.80
N VAL A 45 6.55 -19.28 5.44
CA VAL A 45 5.60 -19.10 6.54
C VAL A 45 6.17 -19.76 7.79
N THR A 46 6.32 -18.99 8.86
CA THR A 46 6.77 -19.48 10.17
C THR A 46 5.58 -19.91 11.03
N PRO A 47 5.78 -20.78 12.04
CA PRO A 47 4.74 -21.11 13.01
C PRO A 47 4.19 -19.86 13.72
N PRO A 48 2.95 -19.89 14.22
CA PRO A 48 2.38 -18.80 15.03
C PRO A 48 3.34 -18.36 16.15
N GLY A 49 3.36 -17.07 16.44
CA GLY A 49 4.26 -16.48 17.45
C GLY A 49 5.72 -16.25 16.99
N HIS A 50 6.15 -16.81 15.85
CA HIS A 50 7.52 -16.69 15.35
C HIS A 50 7.65 -15.67 14.22
N GLY A 51 8.73 -14.89 14.23
CA GLY A 51 9.08 -13.96 13.14
C GLY A 51 9.96 -14.60 12.07
N PHE A 52 10.19 -13.87 10.98
CA PHE A 52 11.02 -14.34 9.86
C PHE A 52 12.51 -14.15 10.16
N LEU A 53 13.23 -15.25 10.38
CA LEU A 53 14.68 -15.20 10.58
C LEU A 53 15.41 -15.09 9.23
N PRO A 54 16.36 -14.15 9.05
CA PRO A 54 17.05 -13.96 7.77
C PRO A 54 17.75 -15.21 7.24
N ARG A 55 18.36 -16.01 8.12
CA ARG A 55 19.06 -17.24 7.76
C ARG A 55 18.11 -18.31 7.21
N GLU A 56 16.99 -18.54 7.90
CA GLU A 56 16.00 -19.55 7.49
C GLU A 56 15.32 -19.13 6.19
N THR A 57 15.00 -17.85 6.06
CA THR A 57 14.44 -17.28 4.84
C THR A 57 15.38 -17.46 3.65
N ALA A 58 16.69 -17.26 3.84
CA ALA A 58 17.69 -17.51 2.81
C ALA A 58 17.80 -19.00 2.43
N HIS A 59 17.76 -19.93 3.40
CA HIS A 59 17.72 -21.37 3.10
C HIS A 59 16.47 -21.74 2.31
N HIS A 60 15.32 -21.18 2.67
CA HIS A 60 14.08 -21.35 1.93
C HIS A 60 14.23 -20.85 0.48
N HIS A 61 14.79 -19.67 0.26
CA HIS A 61 15.02 -19.16 -1.10
C HIS A 61 15.98 -20.06 -1.89
N LEU A 62 17.05 -20.53 -1.27
CA LEU A 62 18.01 -21.44 -1.91
C LEU A 62 17.33 -22.74 -2.38
N ALA A 63 16.41 -23.28 -1.59
CA ALA A 63 15.67 -24.49 -1.95
C ALA A 63 14.67 -24.27 -3.12
N HIS A 64 14.11 -23.07 -3.26
CA HIS A 64 13.02 -22.80 -4.21
C HIS A 64 13.46 -22.05 -5.47
N ILE A 65 14.65 -21.46 -5.51
CA ILE A 65 15.08 -20.60 -6.63
C ILE A 65 15.15 -21.35 -7.97
N LEU A 66 15.72 -22.56 -8.00
CA LEU A 66 15.82 -23.35 -9.23
C LEU A 66 14.48 -23.95 -9.66
N PRO A 67 13.67 -24.54 -8.76
CA PRO A 67 12.31 -24.95 -9.10
C PRO A 67 11.45 -23.82 -9.67
N LEU A 68 11.49 -22.63 -9.06
CA LEU A 68 10.74 -21.46 -9.53
C LEU A 68 11.26 -20.94 -10.86
N LEU A 69 12.58 -20.98 -11.10
CA LEU A 69 13.16 -20.57 -12.37
C LEU A 69 12.64 -21.44 -13.50
N ARG A 70 12.64 -22.76 -13.29
CA ARG A 70 12.12 -23.72 -14.26
C ARG A 70 10.62 -23.49 -14.50
N ALA A 71 9.85 -23.33 -13.43
CA ALA A 71 8.43 -23.02 -13.54
C ALA A 71 8.17 -21.72 -14.32
N ALA A 72 8.94 -20.66 -14.08
CA ALA A 72 8.76 -19.38 -14.76
C ALA A 72 9.03 -19.48 -16.27
N LEU A 73 10.05 -20.22 -16.69
CA LEU A 73 10.34 -20.46 -18.11
C LEU A 73 9.28 -21.36 -18.76
N ASP A 74 8.88 -22.43 -18.07
CA ASP A 74 7.89 -23.39 -18.56
C ASP A 74 6.50 -22.75 -18.71
N GLU A 75 6.02 -22.04 -17.68
CA GLU A 75 4.75 -21.30 -17.66
C GLU A 75 4.74 -20.16 -18.68
N GLY A 76 5.85 -19.41 -18.77
CA GLY A 76 5.98 -18.32 -19.73
C GLY A 76 6.14 -18.79 -21.18
N GLY A 77 6.35 -20.09 -21.39
CA GLY A 77 6.53 -20.65 -22.71
C GLY A 77 7.86 -20.27 -23.38
N VAL A 78 8.84 -19.76 -22.63
CA VAL A 78 10.07 -19.15 -23.14
C VAL A 78 11.30 -20.01 -22.87
N SER A 79 12.29 -19.91 -23.74
CA SER A 79 13.64 -20.44 -23.53
C SER A 79 14.60 -19.34 -23.09
N PRO A 80 15.77 -19.67 -22.52
CA PRO A 80 16.79 -18.67 -22.19
C PRO A 80 17.25 -17.81 -23.38
N ASP A 81 17.16 -18.35 -24.61
CA ASP A 81 17.55 -17.62 -25.82
C ASP A 81 16.56 -16.50 -26.15
N ASP A 82 15.28 -16.65 -25.78
CA ASP A 82 14.21 -15.67 -26.00
C ASP A 82 14.30 -14.46 -25.07
N LEU A 83 15.01 -14.58 -23.93
CA LEU A 83 15.18 -13.52 -22.95
C LEU A 83 16.19 -12.47 -23.43
N ASP A 84 15.90 -11.20 -23.20
CA ASP A 84 16.79 -10.09 -23.58
C ASP A 84 17.59 -9.56 -22.38
N CYS A 85 17.12 -9.74 -21.15
CA CYS A 85 17.87 -9.42 -19.94
C CYS A 85 17.45 -10.25 -18.71
N VAL A 86 18.33 -10.27 -17.71
CA VAL A 86 18.07 -10.84 -16.38
C VAL A 86 18.03 -9.68 -15.38
N CYS A 87 16.94 -9.55 -14.65
CA CYS A 87 16.69 -8.55 -13.64
C CYS A 87 16.71 -9.19 -12.25
N TYR A 88 17.21 -8.49 -11.25
CA TYR A 88 17.13 -8.95 -9.87
C TYR A 88 16.95 -7.79 -8.90
N THR A 89 16.27 -8.06 -7.79
CA THR A 89 16.11 -7.09 -6.72
C THR A 89 17.45 -6.87 -6.02
N LYS A 90 18.02 -5.67 -6.18
CA LYS A 90 19.27 -5.28 -5.51
C LYS A 90 19.01 -4.81 -4.06
N GLY A 91 17.81 -4.31 -3.80
CA GLY A 91 17.36 -3.86 -2.49
C GLY A 91 16.39 -2.68 -2.58
N PRO A 92 15.93 -2.15 -1.43
CA PRO A 92 16.22 -2.61 -0.06
C PRO A 92 15.58 -3.98 0.27
N GLY A 93 15.99 -4.60 1.38
CA GLY A 93 15.48 -5.89 1.84
C GLY A 93 16.41 -6.60 2.83
N MET A 94 16.04 -7.82 3.24
CA MET A 94 16.85 -8.66 4.10
C MET A 94 18.12 -9.12 3.37
N GLY A 95 19.29 -8.86 3.95
CA GLY A 95 20.58 -9.10 3.30
C GLY A 95 20.81 -10.55 2.86
N ALA A 96 20.54 -11.53 3.73
CA ALA A 96 20.78 -12.94 3.42
C ALA A 96 19.86 -13.47 2.29
N PRO A 97 18.53 -13.24 2.32
CA PRO A 97 17.64 -13.50 1.19
C PRO A 97 18.06 -12.84 -0.13
N LEU A 98 18.41 -11.56 -0.11
CA LEU A 98 18.84 -10.80 -1.32
C LEU A 98 20.08 -11.42 -1.98
N GLN A 99 21.02 -11.93 -1.18
CA GLN A 99 22.24 -12.56 -1.71
C GLN A 99 21.94 -13.81 -2.54
N VAL A 100 20.86 -14.55 -2.22
CA VAL A 100 20.48 -15.77 -2.95
C VAL A 100 20.08 -15.44 -4.39
N ALA A 101 19.13 -14.53 -4.59
CA ALA A 101 18.72 -14.14 -5.94
C ALA A 101 19.82 -13.39 -6.69
N ALA A 102 20.58 -12.53 -6.01
CA ALA A 102 21.70 -11.83 -6.65
C ALA A 102 22.78 -12.79 -7.17
N ALA A 103 23.11 -13.84 -6.42
CA ALA A 103 24.06 -14.86 -6.85
C ALA A 103 23.54 -15.65 -8.06
N ALA A 104 22.27 -16.09 -8.01
CA ALA A 104 21.63 -16.80 -9.11
C ALA A 104 21.54 -15.93 -10.37
N ALA A 105 21.05 -14.69 -10.26
CA ALA A 105 20.90 -13.78 -11.40
C ALA A 105 22.25 -13.51 -12.10
N ARG A 106 23.34 -13.32 -11.34
CA ARG A 106 24.68 -13.17 -11.91
C ARG A 106 25.14 -14.44 -12.63
N ALA A 107 24.92 -15.61 -12.04
CA ALA A 107 25.26 -16.88 -12.67
C ALA A 107 24.48 -17.09 -13.98
N LEU A 108 23.18 -16.79 -13.99
CA LEU A 108 22.32 -16.88 -15.19
C LEU A 108 22.75 -15.88 -16.27
N SER A 109 23.03 -14.63 -15.89
CA SER A 109 23.53 -13.60 -16.82
C SER A 109 24.84 -14.04 -17.50
N LEU A 110 25.78 -14.60 -16.73
CA LEU A 110 27.04 -15.12 -17.28
C LEU A 110 26.84 -16.35 -18.17
N LEU A 111 25.99 -17.29 -17.74
CA LEU A 111 25.72 -18.54 -18.45
C LEU A 111 25.01 -18.29 -19.78
N TRP A 112 23.99 -17.44 -19.78
CA TRP A 112 23.17 -17.14 -20.96
C TRP A 112 23.66 -15.94 -21.76
N ARG A 113 24.75 -15.29 -21.30
CA ARG A 113 25.34 -14.09 -21.90
C ARG A 113 24.30 -12.98 -22.11
N LYS A 114 23.44 -12.78 -21.12
CA LYS A 114 22.39 -11.74 -21.13
C LYS A 114 22.78 -10.58 -20.20
N PRO A 115 22.47 -9.32 -20.54
CA PRO A 115 22.62 -8.19 -19.65
C PRO A 115 21.98 -8.42 -18.27
N LEU A 116 22.66 -7.98 -17.22
CA LEU A 116 22.16 -8.02 -15.84
C LEU A 116 21.70 -6.63 -15.40
N VAL A 117 20.45 -6.53 -14.95
CA VAL A 117 19.84 -5.28 -14.49
C VAL A 117 19.54 -5.37 -12.99
N ALA A 118 20.10 -4.44 -12.24
CA ALA A 118 19.82 -4.29 -10.81
C ALA A 118 18.57 -3.43 -10.62
N VAL A 119 17.59 -3.93 -9.87
CA VAL A 119 16.30 -3.27 -9.66
C VAL A 119 16.15 -2.80 -8.22
N ASN A 120 15.65 -1.59 -8.02
CA ASN A 120 15.23 -1.09 -6.71
C ASN A 120 13.83 -1.63 -6.39
N HIS A 121 13.68 -2.30 -5.25
CA HIS A 121 12.45 -2.95 -4.83
C HIS A 121 11.26 -1.98 -4.70
N CYS A 122 11.48 -0.82 -4.07
CA CYS A 122 10.42 0.18 -3.86
C CYS A 122 9.95 0.79 -5.18
N VAL A 123 10.89 1.13 -6.06
CA VAL A 123 10.55 1.67 -7.40
C VAL A 123 9.83 0.61 -8.24
N ALA A 124 10.23 -0.66 -8.15
CA ALA A 124 9.53 -1.75 -8.84
C ALA A 124 8.05 -1.86 -8.42
N HIS A 125 7.75 -1.67 -7.13
CA HIS A 125 6.36 -1.61 -6.66
C HIS A 125 5.57 -0.47 -7.30
N ILE A 126 6.17 0.72 -7.40
CA ILE A 126 5.53 1.89 -8.01
C ILE A 126 5.30 1.67 -9.51
N GLU A 127 6.35 1.29 -10.25
CA GLU A 127 6.28 1.12 -11.71
C GLU A 127 5.33 -0.02 -12.10
N MET A 128 5.34 -1.13 -11.36
CA MET A 128 4.37 -2.20 -11.58
C MET A 128 2.94 -1.70 -11.35
N GLY A 129 2.71 -0.91 -10.29
CA GLY A 129 1.44 -0.26 -10.03
C GLY A 129 0.99 0.64 -11.18
N ARG A 130 1.90 1.48 -11.72
CA ARG A 130 1.63 2.35 -12.87
C ARG A 130 1.25 1.57 -14.11
N VAL A 131 1.98 0.49 -14.44
CA VAL A 131 1.68 -0.37 -15.59
C VAL A 131 0.31 -1.04 -15.46
N VAL A 132 -0.01 -1.58 -14.27
CA VAL A 132 -1.27 -2.32 -14.05
C VAL A 132 -2.48 -1.38 -13.97
N THR A 133 -2.31 -0.18 -13.42
CA THR A 133 -3.43 0.76 -13.18
C THR A 133 -3.57 1.84 -14.25
N GLY A 134 -2.54 2.08 -15.06
CA GLY A 134 -2.46 3.21 -15.98
C GLY A 134 -2.18 4.55 -15.29
N ALA A 135 -1.80 4.57 -14.02
CA ALA A 135 -1.46 5.79 -13.30
C ALA A 135 -0.21 6.47 -13.90
N VAL A 136 -0.34 7.73 -14.30
CA VAL A 136 0.75 8.46 -14.98
C VAL A 136 1.75 9.03 -13.97
N ASP A 137 1.30 9.78 -12.98
CA ASP A 137 2.16 10.41 -11.97
C ASP A 137 1.50 10.39 -10.57
N PRO A 138 1.46 9.21 -9.91
CA PRO A 138 0.78 9.07 -8.63
C PRO A 138 1.65 9.46 -7.43
N VAL A 139 1.01 10.01 -6.41
CA VAL A 139 1.52 9.95 -5.02
C VAL A 139 1.20 8.55 -4.49
N VAL A 140 2.22 7.80 -4.09
CA VAL A 140 2.11 6.39 -3.71
C VAL A 140 2.36 6.22 -2.22
N LEU A 141 1.36 5.73 -1.50
CA LEU A 141 1.54 5.16 -0.17
C LEU A 141 2.07 3.73 -0.31
N TYR A 142 3.37 3.54 -0.09
CA TYR A 142 4.04 2.25 -0.10
C TYR A 142 4.05 1.63 1.30
N VAL A 143 3.22 0.60 1.49
CA VAL A 143 3.07 -0.12 2.76
C VAL A 143 3.41 -1.59 2.55
N SER A 144 4.43 -2.06 3.28
CA SER A 144 4.85 -3.46 3.31
C SER A 144 5.20 -3.91 4.73
N GLY A 145 5.62 -5.16 4.88
CA GLY A 145 6.14 -5.68 6.16
C GLY A 145 7.39 -4.93 6.65
N GLY A 146 8.18 -4.36 5.74
CA GLY A 146 9.46 -3.70 6.06
C GLY A 146 9.54 -2.22 5.68
N ASN A 147 8.54 -1.67 5.01
CA ASN A 147 8.54 -0.28 4.55
C ASN A 147 7.18 0.39 4.80
N THR A 148 7.21 1.67 5.14
CA THR A 148 6.02 2.54 5.19
C THR A 148 6.47 3.93 4.77
N GLN A 149 6.17 4.30 3.53
CA GLN A 149 6.68 5.50 2.88
C GLN A 149 5.61 6.10 1.96
N VAL A 150 5.54 7.43 1.89
CA VAL A 150 4.78 8.16 0.89
C VAL A 150 5.77 8.69 -0.13
N ILE A 151 5.66 8.20 -1.37
CA ILE A 151 6.63 8.43 -2.44
C ILE A 151 5.92 9.10 -3.60
N ALA A 152 6.53 10.15 -4.17
CA ALA A 152 6.06 10.75 -5.42
C ALA A 152 7.25 11.13 -6.30
N TYR A 153 6.99 11.31 -7.60
CA TYR A 153 8.00 11.78 -8.53
C TYR A 153 8.13 13.30 -8.42
N SER A 154 9.36 13.80 -8.25
CA SER A 154 9.63 15.23 -8.11
C SER A 154 11.05 15.53 -8.56
N GLU A 155 11.20 16.56 -9.41
CA GLU A 155 12.48 16.99 -9.98
C GLU A 155 13.30 15.84 -10.58
N GLY A 156 12.64 15.01 -11.39
CA GLY A 156 13.29 13.94 -12.13
C GLY A 156 13.61 12.68 -11.32
N ARG A 157 13.15 12.56 -10.07
CA ARG A 157 13.43 11.39 -9.20
C ARG A 157 12.23 11.03 -8.33
N TYR A 158 12.12 9.75 -7.98
CA TYR A 158 11.25 9.34 -6.87
C TYR A 158 11.82 9.84 -5.55
N ARG A 159 10.99 10.54 -4.78
CA ARG A 159 11.33 11.11 -3.46
C ARG A 159 10.34 10.66 -2.41
N ILE A 160 10.85 10.46 -1.21
CA ILE A 160 10.06 10.15 -0.03
C ILE A 160 9.63 11.49 0.58
N PHE A 161 8.33 11.72 0.65
CA PHE A 161 7.73 12.92 1.25
C PHE A 161 7.37 12.70 2.72
N GLY A 162 7.11 11.45 3.10
CA GLY A 162 6.88 11.05 4.48
C GLY A 162 7.21 9.58 4.67
N GLU A 163 7.73 9.20 5.82
CA GLU A 163 8.01 7.81 6.14
C GLU A 163 7.79 7.47 7.61
N THR A 164 7.84 6.17 7.91
CA THR A 164 7.95 5.75 9.30
C THR A 164 9.32 6.12 9.87
N ILE A 165 9.32 6.68 11.07
CA ILE A 165 10.52 7.03 11.82
C ILE A 165 11.15 5.78 12.47
N ASP A 166 10.35 4.73 12.67
CA ASP A 166 10.76 3.53 13.40
C ASP A 166 10.53 2.22 12.62
N ILE A 167 9.53 1.42 13.00
CA ILE A 167 9.18 0.16 12.33
C ILE A 167 8.15 0.44 11.24
N ALA A 168 8.03 -0.46 10.25
CA ALA A 168 6.93 -0.39 9.29
C ALA A 168 5.60 -0.79 9.92
N VAL A 169 4.49 -0.28 9.37
CA VAL A 169 3.13 -0.65 9.83
C VAL A 169 2.87 -2.15 9.68
N GLY A 170 3.39 -2.78 8.63
CA GLY A 170 3.29 -4.23 8.46
C GLY A 170 4.03 -4.98 9.56
N ASN A 171 5.21 -4.50 9.99
CA ASN A 171 5.92 -5.09 11.13
C ASN A 171 5.19 -4.91 12.46
N CYS A 172 4.55 -3.74 12.66
CA CYS A 172 3.70 -3.47 13.81
C CYS A 172 2.55 -4.50 13.90
N LEU A 173 1.82 -4.69 12.80
CA LEU A 173 0.76 -5.69 12.68
C LEU A 173 1.30 -7.11 12.91
N ASP A 174 2.40 -7.48 12.26
CA ASP A 174 3.01 -8.81 12.42
C ASP A 174 3.47 -9.09 13.87
N ARG A 175 3.96 -8.08 14.58
CA ARG A 175 4.33 -8.22 16.00
C ARG A 175 3.10 -8.35 16.89
N PHE A 176 2.07 -7.57 16.64
CA PHE A 176 0.84 -7.68 17.41
C PHE A 176 0.11 -9.01 17.16
N ALA A 177 0.11 -9.52 15.93
CA ALA A 177 -0.42 -10.84 15.60
C ALA A 177 0.26 -11.94 16.40
N ARG A 178 1.58 -11.83 16.64
CA ARG A 178 2.33 -12.78 17.48
C ARG A 178 1.92 -12.73 18.94
N VAL A 179 1.62 -11.56 19.48
CA VAL A 179 1.13 -11.40 20.86
C VAL A 179 -0.21 -12.10 21.07
N LEU A 180 -1.06 -12.10 20.03
CA LEU A 180 -2.35 -12.78 20.02
C LEU A 180 -2.27 -14.24 19.52
N GLU A 181 -1.06 -14.77 19.27
CA GLU A 181 -0.81 -16.11 18.72
C GLU A 181 -1.60 -16.42 17.44
N LEU A 182 -1.84 -15.40 16.61
CA LEU A 182 -2.53 -15.57 15.34
C LEU A 182 -1.64 -16.31 14.33
N SER A 183 -2.28 -17.03 13.42
CA SER A 183 -1.60 -17.72 12.33
C SER A 183 -0.84 -16.73 11.45
N ASN A 184 0.33 -17.15 10.96
CA ASN A 184 1.05 -16.42 9.92
C ASN A 184 0.56 -16.78 8.50
N ASP A 185 -0.30 -17.79 8.37
CA ASP A 185 -0.94 -18.20 7.10
C ASP A 185 -2.38 -17.66 7.02
N PRO A 186 -2.81 -17.05 5.90
CA PRO A 186 -2.03 -16.71 4.70
C PRO A 186 -1.12 -15.49 4.87
N SER A 187 -1.42 -14.61 5.83
CA SER A 187 -0.51 -13.57 6.34
C SER A 187 -0.99 -13.07 7.70
N PRO A 188 -0.11 -12.57 8.58
CA PRO A 188 -0.51 -12.06 9.89
C PRO A 188 -1.48 -10.87 9.80
N GLY A 189 -1.21 -9.94 8.87
CA GLY A 189 -2.08 -8.80 8.61
C GLY A 189 -3.51 -9.19 8.19
N TYR A 190 -3.65 -10.21 7.34
CA TYR A 190 -4.97 -10.74 6.96
C TYR A 190 -5.71 -11.30 8.18
N ASN A 191 -5.04 -12.05 9.05
CA ASN A 191 -5.66 -12.64 10.22
C ASN A 191 -6.05 -11.58 11.27
N ILE A 192 -5.27 -10.50 11.41
CA ILE A 192 -5.68 -9.32 12.18
C ILE A 192 -6.96 -8.71 11.60
N GLU A 193 -7.04 -8.51 10.28
CA GLU A 193 -8.22 -7.92 9.64
C GLU A 193 -9.48 -8.78 9.85
N GLN A 194 -9.36 -10.10 9.72
CA GLN A 194 -10.50 -11.01 9.94
C GLN A 194 -10.97 -10.98 11.40
N LEU A 195 -10.05 -10.80 12.35
CA LEU A 195 -10.39 -10.70 13.77
C LEU A 195 -10.98 -9.32 14.11
N ALA A 196 -10.43 -8.25 13.54
CA ALA A 196 -10.91 -6.87 13.69
C ALA A 196 -12.37 -6.69 13.26
N LYS A 197 -12.83 -7.41 12.22
CA LYS A 197 -14.24 -7.39 11.77
C LYS A 197 -15.25 -7.81 12.85
N LYS A 198 -14.80 -8.50 13.90
CA LYS A 198 -15.62 -8.94 15.02
C LYS A 198 -15.52 -8.00 16.23
N GLY A 199 -14.70 -6.95 16.14
CA GLY A 199 -14.55 -5.96 17.20
C GLY A 199 -15.75 -5.03 17.26
N GLU A 200 -16.17 -4.68 18.47
CA GLU A 200 -17.31 -3.79 18.72
C GLU A 200 -16.90 -2.56 19.53
N LYS A 201 -15.83 -2.69 20.32
CA LYS A 201 -15.34 -1.67 21.24
C LYS A 201 -14.05 -1.06 20.72
N PHE A 202 -14.05 0.27 20.57
CA PHE A 202 -12.84 1.04 20.32
C PHE A 202 -12.08 1.29 21.63
N ILE A 203 -10.78 1.00 21.62
CA ILE A 203 -9.83 1.23 22.71
C ILE A 203 -8.90 2.34 22.25
N ASP A 204 -8.83 3.42 23.01
CA ASP A 204 -7.97 4.56 22.66
C ASP A 204 -6.50 4.13 22.66
N LEU A 205 -5.85 4.31 21.52
CA LEU A 205 -4.43 4.07 21.32
C LEU A 205 -3.70 5.41 21.06
N PRO A 206 -2.39 5.50 21.34
CA PRO A 206 -1.61 6.67 20.97
C PRO A 206 -1.69 6.96 19.46
N TYR A 207 -1.88 8.23 19.09
CA TYR A 207 -1.94 8.68 17.71
C TYR A 207 -0.72 9.55 17.39
N VAL A 208 0.23 9.03 16.59
CA VAL A 208 1.57 9.63 16.47
C VAL A 208 1.93 9.98 15.03
N VAL A 209 1.46 11.15 14.59
CA VAL A 209 1.83 11.77 13.30
C VAL A 209 2.71 12.99 13.56
N LYS A 210 3.82 13.11 12.83
CA LYS A 210 4.79 14.23 12.91
C LYS A 210 5.06 14.77 11.51
N GLY A 211 4.37 15.85 11.13
CA GLY A 211 4.45 16.35 9.74
C GLY A 211 3.84 15.34 8.78
N MET A 212 4.65 14.80 7.86
CA MET A 212 4.26 13.70 6.95
C MET A 212 4.79 12.34 7.42
N ASP A 213 5.44 12.28 8.58
CA ASP A 213 6.02 11.06 9.14
C ASP A 213 5.13 10.44 10.22
N VAL A 214 5.32 9.15 10.46
CA VAL A 214 4.60 8.33 11.45
C VAL A 214 5.56 7.55 12.35
N SER A 215 5.10 7.17 13.53
CA SER A 215 5.83 6.25 14.42
C SER A 215 4.87 5.22 15.02
N PHE A 216 5.25 3.95 14.94
CA PHE A 216 4.40 2.83 15.34
C PHE A 216 4.92 2.06 16.55
N SER A 217 6.19 2.21 16.94
CA SER A 217 6.78 1.44 18.05
C SER A 217 6.11 1.74 19.40
N GLY A 218 5.81 3.01 19.67
CA GLY A 218 5.12 3.41 20.90
C GLY A 218 3.68 2.86 20.96
N ILE A 219 3.00 2.81 19.82
CA ILE A 219 1.65 2.24 19.69
C ILE A 219 1.71 0.73 19.96
N LEU A 220 2.69 0.04 19.35
CA LEU A 220 2.89 -1.39 19.54
C LEU A 220 3.15 -1.72 21.02
N SER A 221 4.08 -1.04 21.68
CA SER A 221 4.36 -1.29 23.10
C SER A 221 3.14 -1.02 23.99
N PHE A 222 2.37 0.03 23.69
CA PHE A 222 1.15 0.34 24.44
C PHE A 222 0.08 -0.73 24.27
N ILE A 223 -0.19 -1.18 23.04
CA ILE A 223 -1.22 -2.19 22.79
C ILE A 223 -0.80 -3.58 23.29
N GLU A 224 0.49 -3.92 23.25
CA GLU A 224 1.02 -5.15 23.85
C GLU A 224 0.77 -5.18 25.37
N ALA A 225 1.08 -4.09 26.08
CA ALA A 225 0.81 -3.97 27.51
C ALA A 225 -0.71 -4.01 27.81
N THR A 226 -1.50 -3.28 27.01
CA THR A 226 -2.96 -3.23 27.14
C THR A 226 -3.60 -4.59 26.91
N ALA A 227 -3.11 -5.37 25.94
CA ALA A 227 -3.59 -6.72 25.68
C ALA A 227 -3.38 -7.63 26.90
N ILE A 228 -2.21 -7.58 27.55
CA ILE A 228 -1.91 -8.41 28.72
C ILE A 228 -2.85 -8.09 29.89
N GLU A 229 -3.12 -6.81 30.15
CA GLU A 229 -3.97 -6.39 31.27
C GLU A 229 -5.46 -6.60 30.98
N LYS A 230 -5.97 -6.06 29.86
CA LYS A 230 -7.40 -6.01 29.58
C LYS A 230 -7.98 -7.36 29.16
N LEU A 231 -7.20 -8.22 28.50
CA LEU A 231 -7.65 -9.58 28.18
C LEU A 231 -7.76 -10.44 29.46
N LYS A 232 -6.85 -10.26 30.43
CA LYS A 232 -6.93 -10.97 31.73
C LYS A 232 -8.14 -10.54 32.54
N ASN A 233 -8.50 -9.26 32.49
CA ASN A 233 -9.64 -8.71 33.21
C ASN A 233 -10.98 -8.86 32.45
N ASN A 234 -11.00 -9.48 31.26
CA ASN A 234 -12.17 -9.54 30.37
C ASN A 234 -12.79 -8.16 30.05
N GLU A 235 -11.97 -7.10 30.00
CA GLU A 235 -12.41 -5.73 29.69
C GLU A 235 -12.56 -5.46 28.20
N CYS A 236 -11.90 -6.27 27.36
CA CYS A 236 -11.99 -6.25 25.91
C CYS A 236 -11.74 -7.65 25.33
N THR A 237 -12.03 -7.80 24.05
CA THR A 237 -11.70 -9.01 23.29
C THR A 237 -10.46 -8.78 22.41
N PRO A 238 -9.78 -9.85 21.95
CA PRO A 238 -8.74 -9.74 20.92
C PRO A 238 -9.23 -9.03 19.64
N ALA A 239 -10.51 -9.20 19.31
CA ALA A 239 -11.16 -8.54 18.18
C ALA A 239 -11.24 -7.02 18.35
N ASP A 240 -11.58 -6.55 19.55
CA ASP A 240 -11.61 -5.11 19.87
C ASP A 240 -10.22 -4.47 19.76
N LEU A 241 -9.17 -5.19 20.18
CA LEU A 241 -7.79 -4.71 20.06
C LEU A 241 -7.34 -4.65 18.60
N CYS A 242 -7.62 -5.69 17.80
CA CYS A 242 -7.32 -5.69 16.36
C CYS A 242 -8.07 -4.56 15.63
N TYR A 243 -9.34 -4.36 15.96
CA TYR A 243 -10.16 -3.27 15.43
C TYR A 243 -9.55 -1.90 15.75
N SER A 244 -9.29 -1.65 17.03
CA SER A 244 -8.73 -0.37 17.50
C SER A 244 -7.35 -0.08 16.90
N LEU A 245 -6.52 -1.10 16.75
CA LEU A 245 -5.21 -1.00 16.11
C LEU A 245 -5.34 -0.61 14.64
N GLN A 246 -6.18 -1.31 13.86
CA GLN A 246 -6.34 -1.02 12.44
C GLN A 246 -6.89 0.39 12.20
N GLU A 247 -7.95 0.78 12.92
CA GLU A 247 -8.54 2.12 12.78
C GLU A 247 -7.51 3.22 13.11
N THR A 248 -6.72 3.04 14.16
CA THR A 248 -5.69 4.02 14.55
C THR A 248 -4.58 4.08 13.50
N LEU A 249 -4.00 2.93 13.13
CA LEU A 249 -2.87 2.89 12.20
C LEU A 249 -3.26 3.39 10.80
N PHE A 250 -4.42 2.98 10.29
CA PHE A 250 -4.85 3.36 8.94
C PHE A 250 -5.27 4.83 8.88
N ALA A 251 -5.89 5.38 9.92
CA ALA A 251 -6.15 6.82 9.99
C ALA A 251 -4.85 7.64 9.90
N MET A 252 -3.80 7.22 10.62
CA MET A 252 -2.49 7.86 10.55
C MET A 252 -1.89 7.81 9.15
N LEU A 253 -1.99 6.66 8.46
CA LEU A 253 -1.50 6.51 7.09
C LEU A 253 -2.26 7.38 6.09
N VAL A 254 -3.58 7.47 6.23
CA VAL A 254 -4.42 8.33 5.39
C VAL A 254 -4.05 9.78 5.60
N GLU A 255 -3.88 10.21 6.85
CA GLU A 255 -3.52 11.60 7.18
C GLU A 255 -2.17 12.02 6.56
N ILE A 256 -1.12 11.20 6.68
CA ILE A 256 0.17 11.54 6.05
C ILE A 256 0.10 11.52 4.53
N THR A 257 -0.73 10.65 3.96
CA THR A 257 -0.92 10.58 2.51
C THR A 257 -1.65 11.83 2.00
N GLU A 258 -2.69 12.27 2.71
CA GLU A 258 -3.40 13.51 2.41
C GLU A 258 -2.47 14.74 2.48
N ARG A 259 -1.66 14.83 3.55
CA ARG A 259 -0.66 15.90 3.70
C ARG A 259 0.35 15.90 2.54
N ALA A 260 0.84 14.72 2.16
CA ALA A 260 1.78 14.57 1.05
C ALA A 260 1.15 14.88 -0.30
N MET A 261 -0.11 14.51 -0.53
CA MET A 261 -0.85 14.88 -1.74
C MET A 261 -1.05 16.39 -1.85
N ALA A 262 -1.33 17.08 -0.75
CA ALA A 262 -1.44 18.53 -0.72
C ALA A 262 -0.10 19.26 -0.88
N HIS A 263 1.00 18.63 -0.44
CA HIS A 263 2.34 19.18 -0.53
C HIS A 263 3.02 18.90 -1.87
N SER A 264 2.73 17.74 -2.46
CA SER A 264 3.23 17.39 -3.78
C SER A 264 2.67 18.41 -4.77
N PRO A 265 3.51 19.06 -5.59
CA PRO A 265 2.99 19.85 -6.67
C PRO A 265 2.23 18.88 -7.56
N SER A 266 0.90 18.92 -7.50
CA SER A 266 0.11 18.44 -8.63
C SER A 266 0.76 19.07 -9.85
N VAL A 267 1.07 18.28 -10.87
CA VAL A 267 1.16 18.82 -12.23
C VAL A 267 -0.23 19.36 -12.52
N ALA A 268 -0.53 20.55 -12.00
CA ALA A 268 -1.50 21.45 -12.58
C ALA A 268 -1.04 21.51 -14.02
N GLU A 269 -1.89 20.98 -14.91
CA GLU A 269 -1.71 20.93 -16.35
C GLU A 269 -0.69 21.98 -16.78
N GLU A 270 0.57 21.55 -16.93
CA GLU A 270 1.56 22.42 -17.53
C GLU A 270 1.04 22.53 -18.96
N GLU A 271 0.41 23.67 -19.29
CA GLU A 271 0.12 24.04 -20.66
C GLU A 271 1.40 23.77 -21.43
N VAL A 272 1.39 22.71 -22.23
CA VAL A 272 2.50 22.35 -23.08
C VAL A 272 2.66 23.50 -24.05
N GLY A 273 3.57 24.41 -23.71
CA GLY A 273 4.16 25.35 -24.65
C GLY A 273 4.71 24.52 -25.80
N THR A 274 4.12 24.72 -26.97
CA THR A 274 4.45 24.05 -28.22
C THR A 274 5.96 23.98 -28.48
N PRO A 275 6.49 22.80 -28.79
CA PRO A 275 7.48 22.67 -29.84
C PRO A 275 6.79 22.05 -31.05
N ASP A 276 6.92 22.75 -32.16
CA ASP A 276 6.57 22.30 -33.50
C ASP A 276 7.19 20.91 -33.82
N GLU A 277 6.53 20.18 -34.71
CA GLU A 277 6.87 18.87 -35.29
C GLU A 277 6.53 17.58 -34.48
N SER A 278 5.37 17.00 -34.81
CA SER A 278 5.05 15.58 -34.59
C SER A 278 4.85 14.86 -35.95
N PRO A 279 5.34 13.62 -36.14
CA PRO A 279 4.94 12.79 -37.27
C PRO A 279 3.55 12.14 -37.00
N PRO A 280 2.75 11.86 -38.06
CA PRO A 280 1.34 11.53 -37.91
C PRO A 280 1.14 10.07 -37.50
N GLY A 281 0.44 9.81 -36.40
CA GLY A 281 0.04 8.44 -36.06
C GLY A 281 -0.47 8.16 -34.64
N ALA A 282 -0.45 9.12 -33.72
CA ALA A 282 -1.01 8.91 -32.38
C ALA A 282 -2.50 9.31 -32.36
N GLY A 283 -3.35 8.34 -32.05
CA GLY A 283 -4.77 8.57 -31.78
C GLY A 283 -4.96 9.61 -30.67
N LYS A 284 -6.07 10.33 -30.75
CA LYS A 284 -6.49 11.40 -29.82
C LYS A 284 -6.26 11.01 -28.34
N PRO A 285 -5.84 11.94 -27.47
CA PRO A 285 -5.89 11.70 -26.04
C PRO A 285 -7.36 11.55 -25.65
N VAL A 286 -7.77 10.32 -25.37
CA VAL A 286 -9.00 10.09 -24.63
C VAL A 286 -8.72 10.65 -23.24
N SER A 287 -9.43 11.74 -22.91
CA SER A 287 -9.68 12.16 -21.54
C SER A 287 -10.26 10.96 -20.79
N ALA A 288 -9.37 10.13 -20.25
CA ALA A 288 -9.71 9.02 -19.39
C ALA A 288 -9.50 9.54 -17.98
N MET A 289 -10.58 10.14 -17.45
CA MET A 289 -10.79 10.29 -16.02
C MET A 289 -10.28 9.02 -15.33
N SER A 290 -9.38 9.23 -14.37
CA SER A 290 -8.87 8.21 -13.46
C SER A 290 -10.03 7.38 -12.91
N ALA A 291 -10.17 6.16 -13.43
CA ALA A 291 -11.04 5.14 -12.88
C ALA A 291 -10.38 4.50 -11.66
N LEU A 292 -10.14 5.31 -10.64
CA LEU A 292 -10.11 4.92 -9.25
C LEU A 292 -10.57 6.19 -8.54
N PHE A 293 -11.80 6.17 -8.00
CA PHE A 293 -12.45 7.20 -7.18
C PHE A 293 -11.71 8.53 -7.14
N ASN A 294 -12.34 9.62 -7.62
CA ASN A 294 -11.90 10.98 -7.31
C ASN A 294 -11.90 11.17 -5.78
N PHE A 295 -10.85 10.69 -5.12
CA PHE A 295 -10.76 10.49 -3.69
C PHE A 295 -10.61 11.85 -3.03
N ASN A 296 -10.01 12.83 -3.71
CA ASN A 296 -10.04 14.22 -3.27
C ASN A 296 -11.47 14.76 -3.22
N SER A 297 -12.28 14.63 -4.28
CA SER A 297 -13.68 15.08 -4.22
C SER A 297 -14.55 14.25 -3.29
N PHE A 298 -14.34 12.93 -3.20
CA PHE A 298 -15.09 12.05 -2.31
C PHE A 298 -14.73 12.29 -0.84
N LEU A 299 -13.44 12.37 -0.50
CA LEU A 299 -12.95 12.68 0.84
C LEU A 299 -13.34 14.10 1.24
N THR A 300 -13.29 15.06 0.31
CA THR A 300 -13.82 16.41 0.54
C THR A 300 -15.31 16.33 0.87
N VAL A 301 -16.13 15.67 0.06
CA VAL A 301 -17.56 15.51 0.34
C VAL A 301 -17.81 14.78 1.67
N VAL A 302 -17.04 13.74 2.00
CA VAL A 302 -17.16 12.99 3.25
C VAL A 302 -16.78 13.85 4.46
N LEU A 303 -15.67 14.60 4.40
CA LEU A 303 -15.24 15.52 5.45
C LEU A 303 -16.22 16.68 5.63
N LEU A 304 -16.77 17.21 4.53
CA LEU A 304 -17.81 18.24 4.55
C LEU A 304 -19.10 17.72 5.18
N VAL A 305 -19.50 16.48 4.88
CA VAL A 305 -20.65 15.82 5.50
C VAL A 305 -20.40 15.61 7.00
N ILE A 306 -19.20 15.17 7.41
CA ILE A 306 -18.83 15.01 8.82
C ILE A 306 -18.90 16.36 9.54
N CYS A 307 -18.33 17.43 8.98
CA CYS A 307 -18.37 18.77 9.56
C CYS A 307 -19.80 19.31 9.70
N THR A 308 -20.61 19.21 8.65
CA THR A 308 -22.01 19.68 8.66
C THR A 308 -22.87 18.86 9.63
N CYS A 309 -22.71 17.53 9.68
CA CYS A 309 -23.46 16.69 10.61
C CYS A 309 -23.06 16.92 12.07
N THR A 310 -21.78 17.19 12.33
CA THR A 310 -21.28 17.55 13.67
C THR A 310 -21.90 18.87 14.14
N TYR A 311 -21.95 19.89 13.27
CA TYR A 311 -22.61 21.16 13.56
C TYR A 311 -24.11 21.00 13.84
N ILE A 312 -24.83 20.29 12.96
CA ILE A 312 -26.27 20.05 13.11
C ILE A 312 -26.58 19.32 14.42
N LYS A 313 -25.75 18.34 14.82
CA LYS A 313 -25.94 17.61 16.07
C LYS A 313 -25.72 18.48 17.31
N ILE A 314 -24.82 19.47 17.24
CA ILE A 314 -24.55 20.42 18.33
C ILE A 314 -25.70 21.44 18.47
N GLN A 315 -26.19 22.00 17.35
CA GLN A 315 -27.20 23.06 17.37
C GLN A 315 -28.65 22.54 17.42
N PHE A 316 -28.93 21.39 16.81
CA PHE A 316 -30.26 20.81 16.68
C PHE A 316 -30.26 19.31 17.00
N PRO A 317 -30.01 18.91 18.26
CA PRO A 317 -29.79 17.50 18.65
C PRO A 317 -30.99 16.58 18.35
N ALA A 318 -32.22 17.12 18.32
CA ALA A 318 -33.42 16.36 18.00
C ALA A 318 -33.45 15.81 16.56
N ILE A 319 -32.75 16.44 15.60
CA ILE A 319 -32.78 16.08 14.17
C ILE A 319 -31.97 14.80 13.90
N LEU A 320 -30.91 14.55 14.67
CA LEU A 320 -29.98 13.44 14.48
C LEU A 320 -30.08 12.37 15.57
N ASN A 321 -31.17 12.26 16.31
CA ASN A 321 -31.29 11.28 17.40
C ASN A 321 -31.55 9.84 16.94
N ASP A 322 -32.04 9.65 15.71
CA ASP A 322 -32.35 8.34 15.15
C ASP A 322 -31.06 7.64 14.65
N ARG A 323 -30.82 6.43 15.16
CA ARG A 323 -29.59 5.65 14.92
C ARG A 323 -29.71 4.69 13.75
N THR A 324 -30.87 4.64 13.08
CA THR A 324 -31.18 3.63 12.07
C THR A 324 -31.48 4.24 10.69
N GLY A 325 -31.25 3.46 9.63
CA GLY A 325 -31.50 3.88 8.25
C GLY A 325 -30.62 5.03 7.75
N PHE A 326 -31.14 5.81 6.79
CA PHE A 326 -30.44 6.92 6.14
C PHE A 326 -30.01 8.02 7.13
N ARG A 327 -30.79 8.26 8.19
CA ARG A 327 -30.47 9.22 9.26
C ARG A 327 -29.37 8.72 10.20
N GLY A 328 -29.25 7.40 10.39
CA GLY A 328 -28.19 6.78 11.18
C GLY A 328 -26.78 6.96 10.59
N PHE A 329 -26.66 7.09 9.26
CA PHE A 329 -25.40 7.42 8.59
C PHE A 329 -24.87 8.80 9.02
N PHE A 330 -25.73 9.82 9.02
CA PHE A 330 -25.38 11.17 9.44
C PHE A 330 -25.11 11.27 10.95
N TRP A 331 -25.77 10.44 11.77
CA TRP A 331 -25.42 10.35 13.19
C TRP A 331 -24.02 9.78 13.43
N LYS A 332 -23.62 8.75 12.66
CA LYS A 332 -22.26 8.18 12.72
C LYS A 332 -21.22 9.20 12.25
N ALA A 333 -21.48 9.91 11.14
CA ALA A 333 -20.62 10.99 10.66
C ALA A 333 -20.44 12.12 11.68
N ALA A 334 -21.53 12.55 12.34
CA ALA A 334 -21.47 13.55 13.42
C ALA A 334 -20.68 13.08 14.65
N ARG A 335 -20.67 11.77 14.94
CA ARG A 335 -19.90 11.20 16.05
C ARG A 335 -18.40 11.19 15.77
N ILE A 336 -18.00 10.89 14.54
CA ILE A 336 -16.59 10.95 14.09
C ILE A 336 -16.04 12.37 14.28
N GLY A 337 -16.79 13.38 13.87
CA GLY A 337 -16.37 14.78 14.07
C GLY A 337 -16.32 15.21 15.55
N MET A 338 -17.24 14.73 16.40
CA MET A 338 -17.20 15.00 17.85
C MET A 338 -15.99 14.37 18.56
N ILE A 339 -15.59 13.15 18.17
CA ILE A 339 -14.38 12.49 18.71
C ILE A 339 -13.15 13.35 18.40
N HIS A 340 -13.06 13.88 17.18
CA HIS A 340 -11.97 14.75 16.76
C HIS A 340 -11.98 16.12 17.45
N LEU A 341 -13.15 16.70 17.75
CA LEU A 341 -13.27 17.95 18.50
C LEU A 341 -12.86 17.80 19.98
N SER A 342 -13.08 16.64 20.60
CA SER A 342 -12.65 16.37 21.99
C SER A 342 -11.12 16.34 22.15
N SER A 343 -10.36 16.17 21.07
CA SER A 343 -8.89 16.13 21.07
C SER A 343 -8.22 17.44 20.62
N SER A 344 -8.98 18.46 20.19
CA SER A 344 -8.41 19.72 19.69
C SER A 344 -8.78 20.90 20.59
N SER A 345 -7.77 21.55 21.19
CA SER A 345 -7.95 22.67 22.13
C SER A 345 -8.29 24.02 21.48
N ASN A 346 -8.52 24.09 20.17
CA ASN A 346 -8.81 25.34 19.46
C ASN A 346 -10.21 25.31 18.82
N GLY A 347 -11.13 26.08 19.40
CA GLY A 347 -12.53 26.21 19.01
C GLY A 347 -12.83 26.96 17.69
N GLU A 348 -11.87 27.05 16.75
CA GLU A 348 -12.06 27.81 15.50
C GLU A 348 -12.93 27.09 14.45
N ARG A 349 -13.19 25.78 14.61
CA ARG A 349 -14.08 25.00 13.72
C ARG A 349 -15.59 25.24 13.94
N LEU A 350 -15.98 26.14 14.85
CA LEU A 350 -17.38 26.37 15.24
C LEU A 350 -18.08 27.53 14.50
N SER A 351 -17.42 28.17 13.52
CA SER A 351 -17.99 29.31 12.79
C SER A 351 -19.12 28.89 11.82
N PRO A 352 -20.32 29.51 11.88
CA PRO A 352 -21.39 29.30 10.90
C PRO A 352 -20.96 29.55 9.46
N TRP A 353 -20.00 30.46 9.26
CA TRP A 353 -19.45 30.81 7.95
C TRP A 353 -18.57 29.72 7.36
N VAL A 354 -17.84 28.99 8.21
CA VAL A 354 -17.02 27.84 7.79
C VAL A 354 -17.94 26.68 7.38
N SER A 355 -19.00 26.41 8.15
CA SER A 355 -20.00 25.38 7.80
C SER A 355 -20.75 25.73 6.50
N PHE A 356 -21.11 27.00 6.30
CA PHE A 356 -21.75 27.45 5.07
C PHE A 356 -20.81 27.37 3.86
N GLY A 357 -19.55 27.79 4.01
CA GLY A 357 -18.53 27.66 2.97
C GLY A 357 -18.28 26.19 2.59
N CYS A 358 -18.23 25.31 3.58
CA CYS A 358 -18.17 23.87 3.40
C CYS A 358 -19.37 23.31 2.60
N PHE A 359 -20.59 23.71 2.95
CA PHE A 359 -21.80 23.28 2.24
C PHE A 359 -21.84 23.78 0.80
N ALA A 360 -21.49 25.06 0.57
CA ALA A 360 -21.45 25.66 -0.76
C ALA A 360 -20.40 25.01 -1.67
N MET A 361 -19.21 24.71 -1.14
CA MET A 361 -18.17 23.96 -1.86
C MET A 361 -18.63 22.54 -2.20
N GLY A 362 -19.26 21.83 -1.25
CA GLY A 362 -19.78 20.48 -1.49
C GLY A 362 -20.85 20.43 -2.59
N ILE A 363 -21.74 21.42 -2.65
CA ILE A 363 -22.71 21.55 -3.75
C ILE A 363 -21.99 21.86 -5.06
N SER A 364 -21.02 22.77 -5.05
CA SER A 364 -20.26 23.10 -6.26
C SER A 364 -19.54 21.88 -6.83
N THR A 365 -18.92 21.03 -6.00
CA THR A 365 -18.18 19.84 -6.45
C THR A 365 -19.07 18.69 -6.93
N ILE A 366 -20.35 18.66 -6.53
CA ILE A 366 -21.30 17.62 -6.95
C ILE A 366 -22.01 18.01 -8.26
N PHE A 367 -22.26 19.31 -8.47
CA PHE A 367 -23.10 19.80 -9.56
C PHE A 367 -22.36 20.60 -10.64
N PHE A 368 -21.10 20.98 -10.41
CA PHE A 368 -20.17 21.59 -11.36
C PHE A 368 -18.84 20.84 -11.34
#